data_AF-A0A7J9X3H9-F1
#
_entry.id   AF-A0A7J9X3H9-F1
#
_cell.length_a   1.000
_cell.length_b   1.000
_cell.length_c   1.000
_cell.angle_alpha   90.00
_cell.angle_beta   90.00
_cell.angle_gamma   90.00
#
_symmetry.space_group_name_H-M   'P 1'
#
loop_
_entity.id
_entity.type
_entity.pdbx_description
1 polymer ?
#
loop_
_entity_poly.entity_id
_entity_poly.type
_entity_poly.pdbx_seq_one_letter_code
_entity_poly.pdbx_strand_id
1 'polypeptide(L)'
;MEGSRVHALIVYAHPEPTSFTAALKDAAVTALTEAGHGVDVSDLYGEGFDPVAGRRDFTSVADPARFHYQTEQAHASVNHGFAAEIVREQQRIARAQVIIFVFPSGGADLRPSSRDGSNAFSRTASRTRTGCATRPVTSAALPGCWASAREALATGSPPTARSSRCSGRLNAASSSTWA
;
A
#
# COMPACT_ATOMS: atom_id res chain seq x y z
N MET A 1 26.63 3.29 -1.24
CA MET A 1 25.37 3.89 -1.75
C MET A 1 24.43 3.93 -0.57
N GLU A 2 24.28 5.08 0.08
CA GLU A 2 23.29 5.26 1.13
C GLU A 2 21.91 5.27 0.45
N GLY A 3 21.27 4.10 0.39
CA GLY A 3 19.88 4.03 -0.03
C GLY A 3 19.06 4.70 1.06
N SER A 4 18.44 5.85 0.75
CA SER A 4 17.60 6.57 1.70
C SER A 4 16.61 5.60 2.34
N ARG A 5 16.67 5.43 3.67
CA ARG A 5 15.68 4.65 4.42
C ARG A 5 14.29 5.24 4.18
N VAL A 6 13.36 4.43 3.71
CA VAL A 6 11.93 4.78 3.59
C VAL A 6 11.10 3.99 4.59
N HIS A 7 9.88 4.45 4.83
CA HIS A 7 8.83 3.81 5.60
C HIS A 7 7.68 3.44 4.65
N ALA A 8 7.44 2.16 4.47
CA ALA A 8 6.36 1.63 3.66
C ALA A 8 5.13 1.30 4.53
N LEU A 9 3.95 1.48 3.97
CA LEU A 9 2.70 0.94 4.50
C LEU A 9 2.16 -0.09 3.51
N ILE A 10 2.00 -1.33 3.96
CA ILE A 10 1.38 -2.39 3.17
C ILE A 10 -0.08 -2.52 3.61
N VAL A 11 -1.02 -2.21 2.72
CA VAL A 11 -2.45 -2.41 2.93
C VAL A 11 -2.82 -3.77 2.33
N TYR A 12 -3.14 -4.72 3.20
CA TYR A 12 -3.48 -6.09 2.83
C TYR A 12 -4.98 -6.33 3.01
N ALA A 13 -5.63 -6.78 1.94
CA ALA A 13 -7.07 -7.00 1.90
C ALA A 13 -7.37 -8.42 1.38
N HIS A 14 -7.18 -9.42 2.24
CA HIS A 14 -7.62 -10.78 1.96
C HIS A 14 -7.91 -11.55 3.26
N PRO A 15 -9.01 -12.33 3.34
CA PRO A 15 -9.37 -13.03 4.57
C PRO A 15 -8.55 -14.31 4.83
N GLU A 16 -8.03 -14.96 3.78
CA GLU A 16 -7.30 -16.22 3.89
C GLU A 16 -5.79 -15.99 4.10
N PRO A 17 -5.22 -16.33 5.28
CA PRO A 17 -3.81 -16.12 5.60
C PRO A 17 -2.85 -17.06 4.84
N THR A 18 -3.34 -18.16 4.26
CA THR A 18 -2.52 -19.07 3.42
C THR A 18 -2.60 -18.75 1.92
N SER A 19 -3.27 -17.66 1.56
CA SER A 19 -3.44 -17.25 0.16
C SER A 19 -2.13 -16.78 -0.49
N PHE A 20 -2.10 -16.80 -1.83
CA PHE A 20 -1.01 -16.18 -2.59
C PHE A 20 -0.82 -14.69 -2.22
N THR A 21 -1.93 -13.98 -2.00
CA THR A 21 -1.91 -12.56 -1.58
C THR A 21 -1.25 -12.40 -0.21
N ALA A 22 -1.48 -13.33 0.72
CA ALA A 22 -0.81 -13.34 2.02
C ALA A 22 0.71 -13.56 1.86
N ALA A 23 1.10 -14.56 1.05
CA ALA A 23 2.49 -14.83 0.75
C ALA A 23 3.20 -13.64 0.08
N LEU A 24 2.51 -12.91 -0.81
CA LEU A 24 3.04 -11.70 -1.44
C LEU A 24 3.25 -10.56 -0.43
N LYS A 25 2.32 -10.37 0.51
CA LYS A 25 2.45 -9.42 1.61
C LYS A 25 3.66 -9.78 2.49
N ASP A 26 3.81 -11.05 2.88
CA ASP A 26 4.93 -11.50 3.72
C ASP A 26 6.29 -11.36 3.01
N ALA A 27 6.34 -11.66 1.71
CA ALA A 27 7.54 -11.46 0.89
C ALA A 27 7.93 -9.97 0.79
N ALA A 28 6.94 -9.08 0.64
CA ALA A 28 7.18 -7.64 0.60
C ALA A 28 7.70 -7.11 1.94
N VAL A 29 7.10 -7.54 3.07
CA VAL A 29 7.59 -7.19 4.42
C VAL A 29 9.05 -7.61 4.60
N THR A 30 9.36 -8.86 4.25
CA THR A 30 10.72 -9.42 4.37
C THR A 30 11.72 -8.61 3.55
N ALA A 31 11.45 -8.43 2.25
CA ALA A 31 12.36 -7.72 1.35
C ALA A 31 12.62 -6.26 1.77
N LEU A 32 11.58 -5.55 2.21
CA LEU A 32 11.72 -4.15 2.65
C LEU A 32 12.49 -4.06 3.97
N THR A 33 12.23 -4.96 4.91
CA THR A 33 12.93 -4.99 6.21
C THR A 33 14.40 -5.34 6.02
N GLU A 34 14.72 -6.34 5.18
CA GLU A 34 16.11 -6.72 4.84
C GLU A 34 16.86 -5.60 4.12
N ALA A 35 16.16 -4.79 3.32
CA ALA A 35 16.71 -3.57 2.70
C ALA A 35 16.90 -2.40 3.68
N GLY A 36 16.55 -2.56 4.97
CA GLY A 36 16.73 -1.57 6.02
C GLY A 36 15.64 -0.48 6.05
N HIS A 37 14.48 -0.73 5.44
CA HIS A 37 13.31 0.16 5.45
C HIS A 37 12.39 -0.13 6.64
N GLY A 38 11.62 0.89 7.06
CA GLY A 38 10.52 0.71 8.00
C GLY A 38 9.29 0.16 7.27
N VAL A 39 8.52 -0.69 7.94
CA VAL A 39 7.32 -1.30 7.35
C VAL A 39 6.21 -1.34 8.39
N ASP A 40 5.07 -0.74 8.06
CA ASP A 40 3.79 -0.99 8.73
C ASP A 40 2.93 -1.88 7.83
N VAL A 41 2.14 -2.76 8.46
CA VAL A 41 1.10 -3.54 7.78
C VAL A 41 -0.25 -3.11 8.34
N SER A 42 -1.19 -2.83 7.42
CA SER A 42 -2.61 -2.64 7.70
C SER A 42 -3.34 -3.86 7.12
N ASP A 43 -3.61 -4.84 8.00
CA ASP A 43 -4.36 -6.05 7.65
C ASP A 43 -5.85 -5.76 7.84
N LEU A 44 -6.54 -5.37 6.77
CA LEU A 44 -7.92 -4.90 6.87
C LEU A 44 -8.86 -5.99 7.42
N TYR A 45 -8.64 -7.25 7.08
CA TYR A 45 -9.46 -8.35 7.57
C TYR A 45 -9.04 -8.79 8.98
N GLY A 46 -7.74 -8.95 9.21
CA GLY A 46 -7.19 -9.35 10.51
C GLY A 46 -7.45 -8.32 11.61
N GLU A 47 -7.54 -7.04 11.27
CA GLU A 47 -7.83 -5.95 12.20
C GLU A 47 -9.31 -5.58 12.27
N GLY A 48 -10.18 -6.28 11.53
CA GLY A 48 -11.62 -6.05 11.51
C GLY A 48 -12.02 -4.66 11.00
N PHE A 49 -11.29 -4.15 10.01
CA PHE A 49 -11.54 -2.81 9.48
C PHE A 49 -12.93 -2.76 8.81
N ASP A 50 -13.72 -1.75 9.12
CA ASP A 50 -15.03 -1.59 8.51
C ASP A 50 -14.98 -0.69 7.26
N PRO A 51 -15.25 -1.21 6.06
CA PRO A 51 -15.14 -0.40 4.85
C PRO A 51 -16.33 0.54 4.61
N VAL A 52 -17.42 0.41 5.37
CA VAL A 52 -18.64 1.17 5.14
C VAL A 52 -18.60 2.51 5.89
N ALA A 53 -18.52 3.59 5.11
CA ALA A 53 -18.56 4.96 5.61
C ALA A 53 -19.91 5.28 6.30
N GLY A 54 -19.87 5.89 7.48
CA GLY A 54 -21.09 6.18 8.24
C GLY A 54 -20.89 7.08 9.44
N ARG A 55 -21.97 7.36 10.19
CA ARG A 55 -21.95 8.23 11.37
C ARG A 55 -20.95 7.79 12.44
N ARG A 56 -20.73 6.48 12.56
CA ARG A 56 -19.78 5.86 13.51
C ARG A 56 -18.32 6.25 13.28
N ASP A 57 -18.01 6.82 12.12
CA ASP A 57 -16.65 7.26 11.77
C ASP A 57 -16.27 8.53 12.56
N PHE A 58 -17.25 9.14 13.22
CA PHE A 58 -17.11 10.41 13.93
C PHE A 58 -17.55 10.27 15.40
N THR A 59 -16.73 10.80 16.30
CA THR A 59 -17.05 10.98 17.73
C THR A 59 -17.64 12.36 18.01
N SER A 60 -17.55 13.28 17.05
CA SER A 60 -18.16 14.61 17.08
C SER A 60 -19.08 14.79 15.87
N VAL A 61 -20.21 15.48 16.04
CA VAL A 61 -21.21 15.65 14.97
C VAL A 61 -21.40 17.13 14.64
N ALA A 62 -21.38 17.47 13.37
CA ALA A 62 -21.63 18.82 12.85
C ALA A 62 -23.12 19.13 12.74
N ASP A 63 -23.90 18.21 12.14
CA ASP A 63 -25.36 18.34 12.04
C ASP A 63 -26.05 17.05 12.53
N PRO A 64 -26.67 17.06 13.72
CA PRO A 64 -27.37 15.88 14.22
C PRO A 64 -28.59 15.51 13.37
N ALA A 65 -29.24 16.50 12.74
CA ALA A 65 -30.46 16.30 11.98
C ALA A 65 -30.21 15.74 10.57
N ARG A 66 -29.07 16.07 9.94
CA ARG A 66 -28.76 15.61 8.58
C ARG A 66 -27.33 15.09 8.47
N PHE A 67 -27.19 13.82 8.12
CA PHE A 67 -25.87 13.25 7.83
C PHE A 67 -25.38 13.67 6.45
N HIS A 68 -24.27 14.40 6.40
CA HIS A 68 -23.52 14.66 5.17
C HIS A 68 -22.05 14.38 5.41
N TYR A 69 -21.56 13.26 4.85
CA TYR A 69 -20.25 12.69 5.18
C TYR A 69 -19.09 13.69 5.08
N GLN A 70 -19.04 14.48 4.00
CA GLN A 70 -17.99 15.48 3.81
C GLN A 70 -18.02 16.60 4.84
N THR A 71 -19.21 17.01 5.29
CA THR A 71 -19.37 18.04 6.32
C THR A 71 -18.89 17.51 7.67
N GLU A 72 -19.29 16.28 8.01
CA GLU A 72 -18.86 15.60 9.22
C GLU A 72 -17.33 15.38 9.23
N GLN A 73 -16.73 14.97 8.11
CA GLN A 73 -15.28 14.85 7.98
C GLN A 73 -14.56 16.19 8.17
N ALA A 74 -15.06 17.28 7.57
CA ALA A 74 -14.47 18.60 7.73
C ALA A 74 -14.51 19.05 9.20
N HIS A 75 -15.64 18.82 9.88
CA HIS A 75 -15.79 19.10 11.30
C HIS A 75 -14.86 18.24 12.17
N ALA A 76 -14.83 16.93 11.95
CA ALA A 76 -13.98 16.01 12.68
C ALA A 76 -12.48 16.29 12.49
N SER A 77 -12.07 16.79 11.32
CA SER A 77 -10.69 17.21 11.05
C SER A 77 -10.24 18.36 11.95
N VAL A 78 -11.10 19.35 12.17
CA VAL A 78 -10.81 20.51 13.04
C VAL A 78 -10.89 20.12 14.52
N ASN A 79 -11.84 19.25 14.88
CA ASN A 79 -12.14 18.93 16.28
C ASN A 79 -11.51 17.62 16.77
N HIS A 80 -10.65 16.99 15.97
CA HIS A 80 -10.07 15.66 16.24
C HIS A 80 -11.14 14.60 16.57
N GLY A 81 -12.28 14.68 15.88
CA GLY A 81 -13.49 13.92 16.17
C GLY A 81 -13.68 12.65 15.33
N PHE A 82 -12.60 11.96 14.97
CA PHE A 82 -12.65 10.70 14.24
C PHE A 82 -12.68 9.49 15.17
N ALA A 83 -13.29 8.39 14.71
CA ALA A 83 -13.21 7.10 15.39
C ALA A 83 -11.76 6.60 15.48
N ALA A 84 -11.44 5.86 16.54
CA ALA A 84 -10.08 5.41 16.82
C ALA A 84 -9.44 4.58 15.68
N GLU A 85 -10.24 3.74 15.02
CA GLU A 85 -9.84 2.98 13.84
C GLU A 85 -9.37 3.89 12.68
N ILE A 86 -10.12 4.97 12.40
CA ILE A 86 -9.77 5.95 11.37
C ILE A 86 -8.50 6.71 11.74
N VAL A 87 -8.38 7.12 12.99
CA VAL A 87 -7.17 7.79 13.49
C VAL A 87 -5.95 6.89 13.35
N ARG A 88 -6.07 5.58 13.66
CA ARG A 88 -5.00 4.60 13.50
C ARG A 88 -4.52 4.51 12.05
N GLU A 89 -5.43 4.41 11.08
CA GLU A 89 -5.05 4.36 9.66
C GLU A 89 -4.50 5.70 9.16
N GLN A 90 -5.04 6.84 9.61
CA GLN A 90 -4.51 8.17 9.30
C GLN A 90 -3.05 8.31 9.75
N GLN A 91 -2.74 7.80 10.94
CA GLN A 91 -1.36 7.81 11.47
C GLN A 91 -0.43 6.91 10.64
N ARG A 92 -0.89 5.73 10.21
CA ARG A 92 -0.13 4.83 9.32
C ARG A 92 0.18 5.52 7.99
N ILE A 93 -0.83 6.16 7.38
CA ILE A 93 -0.67 6.92 6.13
C ILE A 93 0.29 8.09 6.33
N ALA A 94 0.19 8.83 7.43
CA ALA A 94 1.05 9.97 7.71
C ALA A 94 2.54 9.59 7.92
N ARG A 95 2.82 8.38 8.40
CA ARG A 95 4.20 7.86 8.53
C ARG A 95 4.79 7.37 7.21
N ALA A 96 3.95 6.91 6.28
CA ALA A 96 4.38 6.23 5.07
C ALA A 96 4.87 7.21 3.98
N GLN A 97 5.97 6.87 3.32
CA GLN A 97 6.38 7.50 2.06
C GLN A 97 5.95 6.68 0.84
N VAL A 98 5.69 5.38 1.03
CA VAL A 98 5.20 4.47 -0.01
C VAL A 98 4.04 3.66 0.57
N ILE A 99 2.95 3.56 -0.19
CA ILE A 99 1.81 2.70 0.16
C ILE A 99 1.70 1.60 -0.90
N ILE A 100 1.67 0.35 -0.45
CA ILE A 100 1.58 -0.84 -1.30
C ILE A 100 0.24 -1.51 -1.01
N PHE A 101 -0.61 -1.65 -2.03
CA PHE A 101 -1.89 -2.35 -1.91
C PHE A 101 -1.75 -3.79 -2.38
N VAL A 102 -2.12 -4.74 -1.53
CA VAL A 102 -2.02 -6.18 -1.78
C VAL A 102 -3.40 -6.79 -1.63
N PHE A 103 -4.05 -7.07 -2.76
CA PHE A 103 -5.42 -7.58 -2.83
C PHE A 103 -5.61 -8.44 -4.09
N PRO A 104 -6.58 -9.37 -4.12
CA PRO A 104 -6.83 -10.21 -5.29
C PRO A 104 -7.40 -9.36 -6.43
N SER A 105 -6.84 -9.48 -7.64
CA SER A 105 -7.28 -8.71 -8.81
C SER A 105 -8.48 -9.33 -9.57
N GLY A 106 -8.93 -10.53 -9.18
CA GLY A 106 -10.04 -11.24 -9.81
C GLY A 106 -11.38 -10.83 -9.23
N GLY A 107 -12.27 -10.27 -10.07
CA GLY A 107 -13.63 -9.81 -9.72
C GLY A 107 -14.63 -10.90 -9.32
N ALA A 108 -14.20 -11.98 -8.67
CA ALA A 108 -15.07 -13.01 -8.10
C ALA A 108 -15.44 -12.75 -6.64
N ASP A 109 -14.86 -11.74 -5.99
CA ASP A 109 -15.37 -11.21 -4.72
C ASP A 109 -16.24 -9.98 -4.97
N LEU A 110 -17.41 -10.18 -5.58
CA LEU A 110 -18.45 -9.16 -5.75
C LEU A 110 -19.26 -8.95 -4.46
N ARG A 111 -18.58 -8.92 -3.31
CA ARG A 111 -19.09 -8.21 -2.15
C ARG A 111 -18.52 -6.79 -2.15
N PRO A 112 -19.16 -5.83 -1.44
CA PRO A 112 -18.63 -4.47 -1.29
C PRO A 112 -17.18 -4.43 -0.80
N SER A 113 -16.70 -5.55 -0.23
CA SER A 113 -15.39 -5.75 0.37
C SER A 113 -14.19 -5.74 -0.59
N SER A 114 -14.35 -6.05 -1.86
CA SER A 114 -13.23 -6.01 -2.81
C SER A 114 -12.79 -4.58 -3.16
N ARG A 115 -13.63 -3.58 -2.84
CA ARG A 115 -13.24 -2.17 -2.86
C ARG A 115 -12.58 -1.71 -1.56
N ASP A 116 -12.37 -2.58 -0.57
CA ASP A 116 -11.97 -2.18 0.78
C ASP A 116 -10.63 -1.47 0.82
N GLY A 117 -9.65 -1.86 0.01
CA GLY A 117 -8.39 -1.10 -0.08
C GLY A 117 -8.61 0.34 -0.55
N SER A 118 -9.40 0.53 -1.61
CA SER A 118 -9.71 1.86 -2.19
C SER A 118 -10.70 2.67 -1.35
N ASN A 119 -11.66 2.00 -0.70
CA ASN A 119 -12.64 2.59 0.19
C ASN A 119 -12.02 2.96 1.53
N ALA A 120 -11.16 2.12 2.11
CA ALA A 120 -10.35 2.44 3.28
C ALA A 120 -9.46 3.65 2.99
N PHE A 121 -8.83 3.71 1.81
CA PHE A 121 -8.07 4.88 1.40
C PHE A 121 -8.96 6.13 1.34
N SER A 122 -10.15 6.05 0.74
CA SER A 122 -11.08 7.18 0.63
C SER A 122 -11.70 7.62 1.97
N ARG A 123 -11.95 6.67 2.89
CA ARG A 123 -12.46 6.89 4.25
C ARG A 123 -11.42 7.57 5.15
N THR A 124 -10.15 7.21 4.97
CA THR A 124 -9.02 7.65 5.80
C THR A 124 -8.33 8.90 5.24
N ALA A 125 -8.36 9.12 3.93
CA ALA A 125 -7.67 10.23 3.26
C ALA A 125 -8.44 11.56 3.42
N SER A 126 -8.41 12.15 4.62
CA SER A 126 -8.77 13.55 4.82
C SER A 126 -7.56 14.43 4.44
N ARG A 127 -7.49 14.85 3.16
CA ARG A 127 -6.53 15.84 2.59
C ARG A 127 -5.23 16.06 3.38
N THR A 128 -4.43 15.02 3.54
CA THR A 128 -3.03 15.16 3.94
C THR A 128 -2.19 15.36 2.67
N ARG A 129 -1.86 16.62 2.42
CA ARG A 129 -0.78 17.16 1.57
C ARG A 129 -0.60 16.54 0.16
N THR A 130 -0.92 17.36 -0.85
CA THR A 130 -0.51 17.21 -2.26
C THR A 130 0.98 16.87 -2.36
N GLY A 131 1.32 15.65 -2.75
CA GLY A 131 2.72 15.22 -2.90
C GLY A 131 2.95 13.72 -3.09
N CYS A 132 1.97 12.87 -2.75
CA CYS A 132 2.08 11.44 -3.00
C CYS A 132 1.79 11.14 -4.48
N ALA A 133 2.84 11.02 -5.29
CA ALA A 133 2.72 10.55 -6.66
C ALA A 133 2.23 9.09 -6.65
N THR A 134 0.94 8.87 -6.90
CA THR A 134 0.43 7.56 -7.34
C THR A 134 1.03 7.27 -8.71
N ARG A 135 2.17 6.57 -8.74
CA ARG A 135 2.68 5.98 -9.98
C ARG A 135 2.06 4.60 -10.12
N PRO A 136 1.19 4.34 -11.11
CA PRO A 136 0.84 2.98 -11.45
C PRO A 136 2.11 2.29 -11.95
N VAL A 137 2.57 1.26 -11.23
CA VAL A 137 3.52 0.30 -11.79
C VAL A 137 2.71 -0.61 -12.71
N THR A 138 2.65 -0.25 -13.99
CA THR A 138 2.35 -1.24 -15.03
C THR A 138 3.57 -2.12 -15.19
N SER A 139 3.35 -3.43 -15.11
CA SER A 139 4.36 -4.46 -15.28
C SER A 139 5.11 -4.27 -16.61
N ALA A 140 6.40 -3.98 -16.52
CA ALA A 140 7.36 -4.33 -17.54
C ALA A 140 8.47 -5.12 -16.86
N ALA A 141 8.16 -6.38 -16.55
CA ALA A 141 9.18 -7.33 -16.12
C ALA A 141 10.17 -7.55 -17.28
N LEU A 142 11.43 -7.21 -17.05
CA LEU A 142 12.54 -7.60 -17.93
C LEU A 142 12.60 -9.15 -17.97
N PRO A 143 12.77 -9.77 -19.15
CA PRO A 143 12.59 -11.21 -19.37
C PRO A 143 13.60 -12.13 -18.63
N GLY A 144 14.57 -11.59 -17.89
CA GLY A 144 15.62 -12.38 -17.24
C GLY A 144 15.31 -12.92 -15.84
N CYS A 145 14.35 -12.34 -15.10
CA CYS A 145 14.10 -12.74 -13.70
C CYS A 145 13.13 -13.93 -13.52
N TRP A 146 12.45 -14.36 -14.60
CA TRP A 146 11.47 -15.45 -14.53
C TRP A 146 12.08 -16.85 -14.55
N ALA A 147 13.30 -17.02 -15.09
CA ALA A 147 13.94 -18.33 -15.20
C ALA A 147 14.38 -18.87 -13.82
N SER A 148 15.05 -18.04 -13.02
CA SER A 148 15.60 -18.47 -11.72
C SER A 148 14.54 -18.75 -10.65
N ALA A 149 13.38 -18.08 -10.71
CA ALA A 149 12.28 -18.33 -9.76
C ALA A 149 11.55 -19.65 -10.02
N ARG A 150 11.47 -20.09 -11.28
CA ARG A 150 10.86 -21.38 -11.64
C ARG A 150 11.72 -22.58 -11.25
N GLU A 151 13.03 -22.44 -11.30
CA GLU A 151 13.98 -23.53 -11.04
C GLU A 151 14.20 -23.79 -9.54
N ALA A 152 14.12 -22.74 -8.71
CA ALA A 152 14.15 -22.84 -7.25
C ALA A 152 12.90 -23.53 -6.66
N LEU A 153 11.74 -23.33 -7.27
CA LEU A 153 10.48 -23.97 -6.85
C LEU A 153 10.40 -25.46 -7.23
N ALA A 154 11.17 -25.91 -8.23
CA ALA A 154 11.18 -27.30 -8.68
C ALA A 154 12.12 -28.21 -7.87
N THR A 155 13.13 -27.67 -7.20
CA THR A 155 14.23 -28.45 -6.61
C THR A 155 14.37 -28.34 -5.09
N GLY A 156 13.61 -27.46 -4.44
CA GLY A 156 13.53 -27.40 -2.98
C GLY A 156 14.84 -27.02 -2.26
N SER A 157 15.82 -26.43 -2.96
CA SER A 157 17.07 -25.93 -2.37
C SER A 157 17.30 -24.46 -2.74
N PRO A 158 17.83 -23.62 -1.82
CA PRO A 158 18.06 -22.20 -2.09
C PRO A 158 19.17 -22.00 -3.14
N PRO A 159 19.07 -20.98 -4.01
CA PRO A 159 20.06 -20.74 -5.05
C PRO A 159 21.39 -20.29 -4.44
N THR A 160 22.47 -21.01 -4.75
CA THR A 160 23.83 -20.62 -4.37
C THR A 160 24.28 -19.40 -5.17
N ALA A 161 24.65 -18.34 -4.46
CA ALA A 161 25.15 -17.10 -5.03
C ALA A 161 26.51 -17.27 -5.74
N ARG A 162 26.51 -17.34 -7.07
CA ARG A 162 27.67 -16.93 -7.90
C ARG A 162 27.27 -16.76 -9.37
N SER A 163 27.19 -15.53 -9.84
CA SER A 163 28.05 -15.05 -10.94
C SER A 163 27.72 -13.61 -11.33
N SER A 164 28.80 -12.84 -11.36
CA SER A 164 28.96 -11.52 -11.95
C SER A 164 28.66 -11.54 -13.45
N ARG A 165 27.72 -10.69 -13.90
CA ARG A 165 27.75 -9.92 -15.16
C ARG A 165 26.39 -9.28 -15.40
N CYS A 166 26.35 -7.96 -15.30
CA CYS A 166 25.57 -7.10 -16.20
C CYS A 166 25.94 -5.64 -15.91
N SER A 167 27.11 -5.25 -16.41
CA SER A 167 27.47 -3.86 -16.62
C SER A 167 26.69 -3.32 -17.83
N GLY A 168 25.68 -2.49 -17.58
CA GLY A 168 24.97 -1.73 -18.61
C GLY A 168 25.12 -0.24 -18.36
N ARG A 169 25.98 0.44 -19.13
CA ARG A 169 26.07 1.90 -19.20
C ARG A 169 24.77 2.45 -19.79
N LEU A 170 24.18 3.47 -19.16
CA LEU A 170 23.23 4.35 -19.82
C LEU A 170 23.95 5.68 -20.07
N ASN A 171 24.13 5.99 -21.36
CA ASN A 171 24.69 7.24 -21.85
C ASN A 171 23.75 8.41 -21.55
N ALA A 172 24.32 9.52 -21.09
CA ALA A 172 23.66 10.82 -21.07
C ALA A 172 23.46 11.30 -22.51
N ALA A 173 22.21 11.55 -22.90
CA ALA A 173 21.87 12.26 -24.12
C ALA A 173 21.55 13.72 -23.75
N SER A 174 22.32 14.61 -24.38
CA SER A 174 22.26 16.06 -24.36
C SER A 174 20.90 16.62 -24.78
N SER A 175 20.39 17.63 -24.06
CA SER A 175 19.35 18.54 -24.54
C SER A 175 19.94 19.92 -24.78
N SER A 176 20.06 20.27 -26.06
CA SER A 176 20.31 21.62 -26.57
C SER A 176 19.04 22.48 -26.54
N THR A 177 19.24 23.71 -26.09
CA THR A 177 18.60 25.00 -26.42
C THR A 177 17.28 25.01 -27.20
N TRP A 178 16.28 25.69 -26.63
CA TRP A 178 15.38 26.59 -27.37
C TRP A 178 15.17 27.88 -26.54
N ALA A 179 15.52 28.99 -27.18
CA ALA A 179 14.92 30.31 -27.05
C ALA A 179 14.23 30.60 -28.39
#